data_AF-A0A951VY58-F1
#
_entry.id   AF-A0A951VY58-F1
#
_cell.length_a   1.000
_cell.length_b   1.000
_cell.length_c   1.000
_cell.angle_alpha   90.00
_cell.angle_beta   90.00
_cell.angle_gamma   90.00
#
_symmetry.space_group_name_H-M   'P 1'
#
loop_
_entity.id
_entity.type
_entity.pdbx_description
1 polymer ?
#
loop_
_entity_poly.entity_id
_entity_poly.type
_entity_poly.pdbx_seq_one_letter_code
_entity_poly.pdbx_strand_id
1 'polypeptide(L)'
;KLQDLRERADREVVQTVNTINGLGSEIRELNEKILKLQALGDNPNDLMDRRDAAIERLSSLVNIKVGRGDSDEVFVFIGEQALVQGVIQRKLKASPEPANDGMARVAFEHNDRNLILGGGKLLGLIEMRDKAIIERINRTDEFALNLADIVNEIHRDGFGLNGSTNRDFFKIRSLTEDAGGAYTVQNARGDFDLDGDGIADMTSIFRVTGTNTIDPTRRVGVDGTITLHRPDANRTAIRVDYSADETLDAIIKKINDAKAGVVAYLTHDNELALKAVVNESDRRLNFMINHIEDSGELLVGYTGLLVASGENGAFDSRRTGEMNKLRSPLSEITLTPVFHPSSHIVVDEGLIRDPASIAAGRGKDEGGTGDYNAANGMGDGANALLIAKALKQGQNRIGYAENPEAFYNSLIAKLGTESRTAEDATQRQTDNLTSLKNLRQSVMGVNLDEEMANMVQFQHAYNASARTINTMDQMLDVIINRLKSS
;
A
#
# COMPACT_ATOMS: atom_id res chain seq x y z
N LYS A 1 -4.81 8.67 -11.00
CA LYS A 1 -6.02 7.95 -10.50
C LYS A 1 -5.81 7.20 -9.19
N LEU A 2 -4.93 6.19 -9.10
CA LEU A 2 -4.68 5.50 -7.82
C LEU A 2 -4.06 6.45 -6.79
N GLN A 3 -3.12 7.28 -7.22
CA GLN A 3 -2.57 8.37 -6.40
C GLN A 3 -3.67 9.34 -5.93
N ASP A 4 -4.54 9.79 -6.83
CA ASP A 4 -5.66 10.68 -6.48
C ASP A 4 -6.66 10.01 -5.52
N LEU A 5 -6.80 8.67 -5.56
CA LEU A 5 -7.57 7.92 -4.55
C LEU A 5 -6.86 7.94 -3.20
N ARG A 6 -5.53 7.76 -3.17
CA ARG A 6 -4.71 7.82 -1.96
C ARG A 6 -4.79 9.20 -1.30
N GLU A 7 -4.63 10.27 -2.08
CA GLU A 7 -4.75 11.64 -1.61
C GLU A 7 -6.16 11.99 -1.12
N ARG A 8 -7.21 11.46 -1.78
CA ARG A 8 -8.59 11.60 -1.28
C ARG A 8 -8.78 10.88 0.04
N ALA A 9 -8.26 9.66 0.19
CA ALA A 9 -8.29 8.92 1.43
C ALA A 9 -7.59 9.69 2.55
N ASP A 10 -6.44 10.30 2.25
CA ASP A 10 -5.70 11.14 3.20
C ASP A 10 -6.50 12.37 3.66
N ARG A 11 -7.14 13.10 2.73
CA ARG A 11 -8.05 14.19 3.09
C ARG A 11 -9.21 13.71 3.96
N GLU A 12 -9.76 12.53 3.68
CA GLU A 12 -10.79 11.92 4.53
C GLU A 12 -10.26 11.51 5.91
N VAL A 13 -9.02 11.06 6.04
CA VAL A 13 -8.36 10.79 7.33
C VAL A 13 -8.32 12.06 8.17
N VAL A 14 -7.80 13.16 7.59
CA VAL A 14 -7.72 14.46 8.28
C VAL A 14 -9.11 14.96 8.69
N GLN A 15 -10.10 14.87 7.80
CA GLN A 15 -11.47 15.28 8.10
C GLN A 15 -12.12 14.40 9.18
N THR A 16 -11.83 13.10 9.18
CA THR A 16 -12.33 12.16 10.20
C THR A 16 -11.73 12.49 11.57
N VAL A 17 -10.44 12.83 11.64
CA VAL A 17 -9.78 13.30 12.86
C VAL A 17 -10.43 14.59 13.40
N ASN A 18 -10.71 15.55 12.53
CA ASN A 18 -11.42 16.78 12.91
C ASN A 18 -12.82 16.48 13.48
N THR A 19 -13.53 15.53 12.86
CA THR A 19 -14.86 15.10 13.31
C THR A 19 -14.79 14.40 14.67
N ILE A 20 -13.80 13.54 14.90
CA ILE A 20 -13.54 12.89 16.20
C ILE A 20 -13.28 13.95 17.28
N ASN A 21 -12.45 14.95 16.98
CA ASN A 21 -12.19 16.05 17.91
C ASN A 21 -13.44 16.89 18.19
N GLY A 22 -14.30 17.12 17.19
CA GLY A 22 -15.59 17.79 17.37
C GLY A 22 -16.50 17.03 18.33
N LEU A 23 -16.70 15.73 18.09
CA LEU A 23 -17.50 14.85 18.97
C LEU A 23 -16.91 14.76 20.38
N GLY A 24 -15.58 14.71 20.51
CA GLY A 24 -14.92 14.75 21.82
C GLY A 24 -15.20 16.04 22.59
N SER A 25 -15.27 17.19 21.90
CA SER A 25 -15.63 18.47 22.54
C SER A 25 -17.10 18.48 22.95
N GLU A 26 -18.00 17.97 22.10
CA GLU A 26 -19.42 17.83 22.41
C GLU A 26 -19.65 16.97 23.65
N ILE A 27 -19.02 15.79 23.73
CA ILE A 27 -19.11 14.89 24.88
C ILE A 27 -18.58 15.57 26.15
N ARG A 28 -17.43 16.27 26.06
CA ARG A 28 -16.85 17.03 27.17
C ARG A 28 -17.83 18.10 27.70
N GLU A 29 -18.46 18.86 26.81
CA GLU A 29 -19.44 19.91 27.17
C GLU A 29 -20.70 19.33 27.78
N LEU A 30 -21.18 18.18 27.27
CA LEU A 30 -22.31 17.47 27.83
C LEU A 30 -22.00 16.93 29.22
N ASN A 31 -20.82 16.34 29.42
CA ASN A 31 -20.35 15.91 30.74
C ASN A 31 -20.34 17.08 31.74
N GLU A 32 -19.84 18.25 31.34
CA GLU A 32 -19.81 19.43 32.21
C GLU A 32 -21.23 19.91 32.60
N LYS A 33 -22.19 19.90 31.66
CA LYS A 33 -23.58 20.30 31.92
C LYS A 33 -24.32 19.30 32.79
N ILE A 34 -24.16 18.00 32.51
CA ILE A 34 -24.79 16.91 33.28
C ILE A 34 -24.31 16.98 34.74
N LEU A 35 -23.00 17.10 34.95
CA LEU A 35 -22.41 17.21 36.29
C LEU A 35 -22.97 18.41 37.07
N LYS A 36 -23.15 19.56 36.42
CA LYS A 36 -23.73 20.77 37.05
C LYS A 36 -25.19 20.58 37.45
N LEU A 37 -26.02 19.95 36.60
CA LEU A 37 -27.44 19.74 36.88
C LEU A 37 -27.65 18.65 37.95
N GLN A 38 -26.86 17.57 37.91
CA GLN A 38 -26.91 16.52 38.94
C GLN A 38 -26.46 17.03 40.31
N ALA A 39 -25.48 17.94 40.37
CA ALA A 39 -25.10 18.62 41.60
C ALA A 39 -26.23 19.49 42.20
N LEU A 40 -27.20 19.92 41.38
CA LEU A 40 -28.41 20.64 41.80
C LEU A 40 -29.57 19.68 42.15
N GLY A 41 -29.39 18.36 41.98
CA GLY A 41 -30.42 17.34 42.24
C GLY A 41 -31.30 17.00 41.03
N ASP A 42 -31.06 17.61 39.86
CA ASP A 42 -31.79 17.31 38.63
C ASP A 42 -31.23 16.07 37.92
N ASN A 43 -32.08 15.34 37.20
CA ASN A 43 -31.67 14.23 36.33
C ASN A 43 -31.87 14.58 34.85
N PRO A 44 -30.83 15.07 34.14
CA PRO A 44 -30.98 15.64 32.80
C PRO A 44 -30.95 14.57 31.70
N ASN A 45 -32.01 13.76 31.60
CA ASN A 45 -32.13 12.66 30.63
C ASN A 45 -31.82 13.09 29.18
N ASP A 46 -32.37 14.22 28.72
CA ASP A 46 -32.15 14.72 27.35
C ASP A 46 -30.66 14.96 27.02
N LEU A 47 -29.86 15.40 28.00
CA LEU A 47 -28.43 15.64 27.82
C LEU A 47 -27.66 14.32 27.79
N MET A 48 -28.08 13.35 28.61
CA MET A 48 -27.51 12.01 28.62
C MET A 48 -27.75 11.31 27.28
N ASP A 49 -28.96 11.44 26.71
CA ASP A 49 -29.30 10.89 25.40
C ASP A 49 -28.46 11.52 24.28
N ARG A 50 -28.27 12.85 24.32
CA ARG A 50 -27.38 13.54 23.37
C ARG A 50 -25.93 13.07 23.49
N ARG A 51 -25.45 12.82 24.70
CA ARG A 51 -24.10 12.30 24.96
C ARG A 51 -23.95 10.91 24.39
N ASP A 52 -24.91 10.04 24.65
CA ASP A 52 -24.88 8.65 24.19
C ASP A 52 -24.98 8.60 22.65
N ALA A 53 -25.76 9.48 22.01
CA ALA A 53 -25.78 9.63 20.56
C ALA A 53 -24.44 10.13 19.99
N ALA A 54 -23.76 11.08 20.66
CA ALA A 54 -22.43 11.55 20.26
C ALA A 54 -21.37 10.43 20.40
N ILE A 55 -21.45 9.63 21.47
CA ILE A 55 -20.61 8.45 21.68
C ILE A 55 -20.88 7.39 20.59
N GLU A 56 -22.15 7.13 20.24
CA GLU A 56 -22.49 6.18 19.17
C GLU A 56 -21.91 6.64 17.82
N ARG A 57 -22.04 7.93 17.47
CA ARG A 57 -21.40 8.49 16.27
C ARG A 57 -19.89 8.36 16.31
N LEU A 58 -19.27 8.66 17.44
CA LEU A 58 -17.82 8.55 17.62
C LEU A 58 -17.33 7.10 17.40
N SER A 59 -18.08 6.12 17.90
CA SER A 59 -17.74 4.69 17.75
C SER A 59 -17.71 4.22 16.29
N SER A 60 -18.48 4.87 15.39
CA SER A 60 -18.43 4.58 13.95
C SER A 60 -17.15 5.09 13.27
N LEU A 61 -16.53 6.12 13.82
CA LEU A 61 -15.32 6.75 13.28
C LEU A 61 -14.05 6.08 13.79
N VAL A 62 -14.04 5.70 15.07
CA VAL A 62 -12.88 5.10 15.72
C VAL A 62 -13.33 4.13 16.81
N ASN A 63 -12.56 3.06 17.00
CA ASN A 63 -12.80 2.13 18.10
C ASN A 63 -12.62 2.83 19.46
N ILE A 64 -13.67 2.83 20.28
CA ILE A 64 -13.69 3.46 21.60
C ILE A 64 -14.02 2.46 22.70
N LYS A 65 -13.54 2.74 23.91
CA LYS A 65 -14.02 2.12 25.14
C LYS A 65 -14.63 3.20 26.01
N VAL A 66 -15.81 2.93 26.56
CA VAL A 66 -16.53 3.85 27.43
C VAL A 66 -16.51 3.29 28.84
N GLY A 67 -16.10 4.11 29.80
CA GLY A 67 -16.13 3.81 31.23
C GLY A 67 -17.00 4.81 31.99
N ARG A 68 -17.50 4.41 33.16
CA ARG A 68 -18.23 5.27 34.11
C ARG A 68 -17.55 5.19 35.48
N GLY A 69 -17.39 6.34 36.15
CA GLY A 69 -16.89 6.43 37.53
C GLY A 69 -18.02 6.64 38.55
N ASP A 70 -17.65 6.92 39.80
CA ASP A 70 -18.58 7.01 40.95
C ASP A 70 -19.49 8.26 40.96
N SER A 71 -19.27 9.22 40.06
CA SER A 71 -19.99 10.51 39.99
C SER A 71 -20.67 10.79 38.64
N ASP A 72 -21.07 9.74 37.92
CA ASP A 72 -21.58 9.81 36.53
C ASP A 72 -20.58 10.40 35.52
N GLU A 73 -19.30 10.48 35.92
CA GLU A 73 -18.19 10.85 35.06
C GLU A 73 -18.00 9.78 33.97
N VAL A 74 -18.24 10.18 32.72
CA VAL A 74 -18.01 9.33 31.55
C VAL A 74 -16.60 9.54 31.02
N PHE A 75 -15.90 8.44 30.84
CA PHE A 75 -14.58 8.37 30.23
C PHE A 75 -14.70 7.72 28.86
N VAL A 76 -14.09 8.33 27.85
CA VAL A 76 -14.01 7.79 26.49
C VAL A 76 -12.56 7.62 26.12
N PHE A 77 -12.16 6.37 25.90
CA PHE A 77 -10.80 5.97 25.55
C PHE A 77 -10.73 5.55 24.08
N ILE A 78 -9.61 5.88 23.43
CA ILE A 78 -9.18 5.26 22.16
C ILE A 78 -7.89 4.50 22.46
N GLY A 79 -7.92 3.18 22.31
CA GLY A 79 -6.84 2.32 22.77
C GLY A 79 -6.65 2.42 24.28
N GLU A 80 -5.45 2.80 24.72
CA GLU A 80 -5.09 2.98 26.14
C GLU A 80 -5.18 4.44 26.62
N GLN A 81 -5.51 5.37 25.73
CA GLN A 81 -5.49 6.81 26.03
C GLN A 81 -6.90 7.39 26.04
N ALA A 82 -7.19 8.23 27.03
CA ALA A 82 -8.48 8.92 27.14
C ALA A 82 -8.55 10.09 26.14
N LEU A 83 -9.52 10.03 25.23
CA LEU A 83 -9.96 11.15 24.40
C LEU A 83 -10.74 12.16 25.25
N VAL A 84 -11.66 11.66 26.09
CA VAL A 84 -12.45 12.47 27.03
C VAL A 84 -12.38 11.82 28.40
N GLN A 85 -12.10 12.64 29.41
CA GLN A 85 -12.06 12.26 30.81
C GLN A 85 -12.82 13.34 31.59
N GLY A 86 -14.10 13.06 31.88
CA GLY A 86 -15.00 14.04 32.49
C GLY A 86 -15.10 15.31 31.64
N VAL A 87 -14.58 16.42 32.17
CA VAL A 87 -14.57 17.75 31.53
C VAL A 87 -13.28 18.06 30.77
N ILE A 88 -12.35 17.11 30.67
CA ILE A 88 -11.07 17.26 29.97
C ILE A 88 -11.13 16.50 28.65
N GLN A 89 -10.78 17.18 27.54
CA GLN A 89 -10.57 16.56 26.24
C GLN A 89 -9.08 16.56 25.88
N ARG A 90 -8.57 15.43 25.40
CA ARG A 90 -7.25 15.31 24.76
C ARG A 90 -7.45 15.10 23.27
N LYS A 91 -7.09 16.08 22.45
CA LYS A 91 -7.32 16.05 21.00
C LYS A 91 -6.34 15.14 20.28
N LEU A 92 -6.77 14.68 19.11
CA LEU A 92 -5.93 14.05 18.10
C LEU A 92 -5.37 15.11 17.15
N LYS A 93 -4.17 14.87 16.61
CA LYS A 93 -3.57 15.62 15.51
C LYS A 93 -3.34 14.70 14.32
N ALA A 94 -3.49 15.26 13.11
CA ALA A 94 -3.11 14.62 11.86
C ALA A 94 -2.00 15.48 11.24
N SER A 95 -0.78 14.96 11.16
CA SER A 95 0.39 15.72 10.73
C SER A 95 1.09 15.01 9.56
N PRO A 96 1.58 15.72 8.53
CA PRO A 96 2.30 15.11 7.42
C PRO A 96 3.48 14.28 7.90
N GLU A 97 3.66 13.08 7.33
CA GLU A 97 4.78 12.19 7.61
C GLU A 97 5.64 12.00 6.35
N PRO A 98 6.87 12.54 6.29
CA PRO A 98 7.74 12.41 5.11
C PRO A 98 7.99 10.95 4.70
N ALA A 99 8.13 10.04 5.67
CA ALA A 99 8.29 8.61 5.42
C ALA A 99 7.09 7.98 4.68
N ASN A 100 5.90 8.59 4.76
CA ASN A 100 4.70 8.15 4.06
C ASN A 100 4.27 9.11 2.94
N ASP A 101 5.22 9.69 2.20
CA ASP A 101 4.97 10.66 1.10
C ASP A 101 4.19 11.90 1.57
N GLY A 102 4.38 12.31 2.82
CA GLY A 102 3.65 13.43 3.41
C GLY A 102 2.21 13.13 3.80
N MET A 103 1.73 11.88 3.63
CA MET A 103 0.41 11.47 4.11
C MET A 103 0.32 11.63 5.63
N ALA A 104 -0.88 11.94 6.13
CA ALA A 104 -1.05 12.32 7.53
C ALA A 104 -0.90 11.12 8.48
N ARG A 105 0.01 11.25 9.45
CA ARG A 105 0.08 10.39 10.64
C ARG A 105 -0.86 10.92 11.73
N VAL A 106 -1.63 10.02 12.35
CA VAL A 106 -2.56 10.36 13.43
C VAL A 106 -1.97 10.03 14.79
N ALA A 107 -1.95 11.02 15.69
CA ALA A 107 -1.40 10.89 17.03
C ALA A 107 -2.19 11.73 18.04
N PHE A 108 -2.00 11.46 19.33
CA PHE A 108 -2.51 12.36 20.37
C PHE A 108 -1.66 13.64 20.43
N GLU A 109 -2.32 14.81 20.49
CA GLU A 109 -1.64 16.11 20.43
C GLU A 109 -0.70 16.31 21.64
N HIS A 110 -1.14 15.92 22.83
CA HIS A 110 -0.44 16.20 24.09
C HIS A 110 0.87 15.43 24.32
N ASN A 111 1.09 14.31 23.61
CA ASN A 111 2.26 13.44 23.82
C ASN A 111 2.87 12.88 22.52
N ASP A 112 2.30 13.23 21.36
CA ASP A 112 2.67 12.74 20.04
C ASP A 112 2.71 11.21 19.87
N ARG A 113 2.07 10.45 20.78
CA ARG A 113 2.00 9.00 20.67
C ARG A 113 1.08 8.60 19.53
N ASN A 114 1.57 7.67 18.71
CA ASN A 114 0.79 7.08 17.62
C ASN A 114 -0.52 6.48 18.13
N LEU A 115 -1.58 6.71 17.37
CA LEU A 115 -2.89 6.16 17.67
C LEU A 115 -2.93 4.68 17.31
N ILE A 116 -3.11 3.81 18.30
CA ILE A 116 -3.35 2.38 18.08
C ILE A 116 -4.83 2.20 17.75
N LEU A 117 -5.11 1.94 16.47
CA LEU A 117 -6.46 1.81 15.95
C LEU A 117 -6.93 0.36 15.97
N GLY A 118 -8.07 0.10 16.62
CA GLY A 118 -8.69 -1.23 16.65
C GLY A 118 -9.87 -1.41 15.70
N GLY A 119 -10.31 -0.35 15.01
CA GLY A 119 -11.50 -0.35 14.16
C GLY A 119 -12.04 1.06 13.88
N GLY A 120 -13.18 1.12 13.17
CA GLY A 120 -13.86 2.35 12.78
C GLY A 120 -13.42 2.87 11.39
N LYS A 121 -14.15 3.87 10.87
CA LYS A 121 -13.88 4.48 9.55
C LYS A 121 -12.42 4.93 9.40
N LEU A 122 -11.83 5.50 10.46
CA LEU A 122 -10.47 6.02 10.43
C LEU A 122 -9.43 4.94 10.13
N LEU A 123 -9.57 3.74 10.72
CA LEU A 123 -8.69 2.62 10.41
C LEU A 123 -8.86 2.17 8.96
N GLY A 124 -10.10 2.00 8.51
CA GLY A 124 -10.37 1.58 7.13
C GLY A 124 -9.78 2.53 6.09
N LEU A 125 -9.86 3.85 6.33
CA LEU A 125 -9.23 4.84 5.46
C LEU A 125 -7.70 4.73 5.45
N ILE A 126 -7.07 4.56 6.61
CA ILE A 126 -5.61 4.39 6.73
C ILE A 126 -5.15 3.11 6.04
N GLU A 127 -5.84 1.99 6.25
CA GLU A 127 -5.49 0.73 5.58
C GLU A 127 -5.69 0.78 4.07
N MET A 128 -6.77 1.45 3.62
CA MET A 128 -6.97 1.70 2.19
C MET A 128 -5.84 2.55 1.62
N ARG A 129 -5.49 3.65 2.29
CA ARG A 129 -4.45 4.61 1.87
C ARG A 129 -3.06 4.00 1.85
N ASP A 130 -2.68 3.29 2.92
CA ASP A 130 -1.29 2.89 3.19
C ASP A 130 -0.98 1.44 2.83
N LYS A 131 -2.00 0.59 2.68
CA LYS A 131 -1.80 -0.82 2.29
C LYS A 131 -2.41 -1.10 0.92
N ALA A 132 -3.73 -1.03 0.80
CA ALA A 132 -4.44 -1.51 -0.38
C ALA A 132 -4.09 -0.71 -1.65
N ILE A 133 -4.10 0.62 -1.55
CA ILE A 133 -3.78 1.49 -2.70
C ILE A 133 -2.29 1.40 -3.04
N ILE A 134 -1.39 1.39 -2.04
CA ILE A 134 0.06 1.27 -2.27
C ILE A 134 0.38 -0.05 -2.96
N GLU A 135 -0.15 -1.17 -2.48
CA GLU A 135 0.05 -2.47 -3.15
C GLU A 135 -0.42 -2.42 -4.60
N ARG A 136 -1.59 -1.81 -4.86
CA ARG A 136 -2.12 -1.70 -6.22
C ARG A 136 -1.22 -0.84 -7.11
N ILE A 137 -0.72 0.28 -6.60
CA ILE A 137 0.23 1.14 -7.31
C ILE A 137 1.49 0.35 -7.66
N ASN A 138 2.10 -0.32 -6.68
CA ASN A 138 3.32 -1.11 -6.90
C ASN A 138 3.14 -2.21 -7.96
N ARG A 139 2.00 -2.91 -7.95
CA ARG A 139 1.70 -3.93 -8.98
C ARG A 139 1.47 -3.33 -10.37
N THR A 140 0.84 -2.16 -10.45
CA THR A 140 0.67 -1.44 -11.72
C THR A 140 2.00 -0.93 -12.25
N ASP A 141 2.85 -0.41 -11.36
CA ASP A 141 4.21 0.02 -11.68
C ASP A 141 5.07 -1.16 -12.17
N GLU A 142 5.03 -2.29 -11.47
CA GLU A 142 5.76 -3.50 -11.84
C GLU A 142 5.33 -4.02 -13.22
N PHE A 143 4.02 -4.03 -13.50
CA PHE A 143 3.51 -4.40 -14.81
C PHE A 143 3.99 -3.45 -15.90
N ALA A 144 3.83 -2.14 -15.69
CA ALA A 144 4.15 -1.13 -16.70
C ALA A 144 5.65 -1.12 -17.02
N LEU A 145 6.50 -1.17 -15.98
CA LEU A 145 7.96 -1.22 -16.13
C LEU A 145 8.41 -2.46 -16.91
N ASN A 146 7.93 -3.64 -16.52
CA ASN A 146 8.31 -4.88 -17.20
C ASN A 146 7.73 -4.96 -18.62
N LEU A 147 6.53 -4.45 -18.87
CA LEU A 147 5.97 -4.35 -20.21
C LEU A 147 6.87 -3.49 -21.11
N ALA A 148 7.25 -2.32 -20.62
CA ALA A 148 8.10 -1.41 -21.37
C ALA A 148 9.49 -2.00 -21.61
N ASP A 149 10.09 -2.62 -20.58
CA ASP A 149 11.39 -3.28 -20.68
C ASP A 149 11.40 -4.46 -21.66
N ILE A 150 10.42 -5.36 -21.59
CA ILE A 150 10.29 -6.50 -22.54
C ILE A 150 10.12 -6.02 -23.98
N VAL A 151 9.29 -4.99 -24.18
CA VAL A 151 9.08 -4.44 -25.53
C VAL A 151 10.34 -3.75 -26.02
N ASN A 152 11.00 -2.96 -25.18
CA ASN A 152 12.22 -2.24 -25.54
C ASN A 152 13.39 -3.18 -25.83
N GLU A 153 13.57 -4.24 -25.03
CA GLU A 153 14.57 -5.29 -25.24
C GLU A 153 14.48 -5.80 -26.68
N ILE A 154 13.31 -6.29 -27.10
CA ILE A 154 13.14 -6.86 -28.44
C ILE A 154 13.10 -5.78 -29.53
N HIS A 155 12.55 -4.59 -29.23
CA HIS A 155 12.44 -3.52 -30.22
C HIS A 155 13.79 -2.92 -30.61
N ARG A 156 14.78 -2.91 -29.70
CA ARG A 156 16.13 -2.43 -30.01
C ARG A 156 16.80 -3.27 -31.09
N ASP A 157 16.57 -4.57 -31.10
CA ASP A 157 17.21 -5.49 -32.07
C ASP A 157 16.46 -5.58 -33.40
N GLY A 158 15.33 -4.89 -33.51
CA GLY A 158 14.56 -4.82 -34.74
C GLY A 158 14.99 -3.72 -35.71
N PHE A 159 14.35 -3.72 -36.87
CA PHE A 159 14.51 -2.73 -37.93
C PHE A 159 13.18 -2.11 -38.32
N GLY A 160 13.16 -0.79 -38.41
CA GLY A 160 12.08 0.00 -38.97
C GLY A 160 12.03 -0.07 -40.50
N LEU A 161 10.91 0.36 -41.09
CA LEU A 161 10.74 0.49 -42.54
C LEU A 161 11.75 1.46 -43.18
N ASN A 162 12.21 2.44 -42.41
CA ASN A 162 13.25 3.39 -42.81
C ASN A 162 14.68 2.89 -42.52
N GLY A 163 14.83 1.65 -42.03
CA GLY A 163 16.12 1.06 -41.65
C GLY A 163 16.65 1.46 -40.28
N SER A 164 15.90 2.22 -39.47
CA SER A 164 16.32 2.55 -38.10
C SER A 164 16.31 1.32 -37.20
N THR A 165 17.30 1.21 -36.33
CA THR A 165 17.46 0.14 -35.33
C THR A 165 18.01 0.71 -34.02
N ASN A 166 18.14 -0.11 -32.98
CA ASN A 166 18.67 0.24 -31.67
C ASN A 166 17.95 1.42 -31.02
N ARG A 167 16.61 1.34 -30.99
CA ARG A 167 15.74 2.34 -30.38
C ARG A 167 14.78 1.68 -29.41
N ASP A 168 14.52 2.35 -28.30
CA ASP A 168 13.44 1.96 -27.40
C ASP A 168 12.07 2.30 -28.01
N PHE A 169 11.06 1.49 -27.75
CA PHE A 169 9.68 1.80 -28.07
C PHE A 169 9.07 2.76 -27.04
N PHE A 170 9.29 2.45 -25.76
CA PHE A 170 8.86 3.23 -24.62
C PHE A 170 10.03 3.99 -24.01
N LYS A 171 9.80 5.25 -23.67
CA LYS A 171 10.69 6.01 -22.79
C LYS A 171 10.18 5.92 -21.36
N ILE A 172 11.07 5.47 -20.49
CA ILE A 172 10.84 5.36 -19.06
C ILE A 172 11.73 6.40 -18.41
N ARG A 173 11.15 7.37 -17.70
CA ARG A 173 11.94 8.36 -16.98
C ARG A 173 12.74 7.66 -15.88
N SER A 174 14.05 7.76 -15.94
CA SER A 174 14.95 7.19 -14.95
C SER A 174 15.09 8.09 -13.72
N LEU A 175 15.50 7.52 -12.58
CA LEU A 175 15.92 8.31 -11.41
C LEU A 175 17.06 9.29 -11.75
N THR A 176 17.76 9.05 -12.86
CA THR A 176 18.82 9.87 -13.45
C THR A 176 18.36 10.90 -14.50
N GLU A 177 17.06 11.20 -14.65
CA GLU A 177 16.57 12.25 -15.58
C GLU A 177 15.61 13.28 -14.93
N ASP A 178 16.12 13.99 -13.92
CA ASP A 178 15.41 14.99 -13.09
C ASP A 178 14.17 14.46 -12.32
N ALA A 179 14.35 13.86 -11.14
CA ALA A 179 13.28 13.24 -10.35
C ALA A 179 12.34 14.24 -9.62
N GLY A 180 12.11 15.44 -10.16
CA GLY A 180 11.09 16.36 -9.65
C GLY A 180 11.40 16.94 -8.25
N GLY A 181 12.64 17.37 -8.04
CA GLY A 181 13.00 18.31 -6.97
C GLY A 181 13.32 17.76 -5.58
N ALA A 182 13.32 16.44 -5.36
CA ALA A 182 13.76 15.84 -4.09
C ALA A 182 15.04 14.99 -4.19
N TYR A 183 15.49 14.65 -5.41
CA TYR A 183 16.63 13.77 -5.65
C TYR A 183 17.36 14.32 -6.87
N THR A 184 18.46 15.03 -6.63
CA THR A 184 19.07 15.91 -7.62
C THR A 184 20.57 15.76 -7.56
N VAL A 185 21.15 14.70 -8.14
CA VAL A 185 22.40 14.71 -8.93
C VAL A 185 22.55 13.34 -9.65
N GLN A 186 22.97 13.38 -10.92
CA GLN A 186 22.86 12.27 -11.88
C GLN A 186 24.13 12.21 -12.74
N ASN A 187 24.64 11.01 -12.99
CA ASN A 187 25.51 10.77 -14.14
C ASN A 187 24.91 9.65 -15.00
N ALA A 188 25.29 9.58 -16.28
CA ALA A 188 24.83 8.54 -17.22
C ALA A 188 25.30 7.11 -16.85
N ARG A 189 25.87 6.93 -15.66
CA ARG A 189 26.38 5.66 -15.12
C ARG A 189 25.54 5.15 -13.94
N GLY A 190 24.32 5.63 -13.77
CA GLY A 190 23.38 5.09 -12.79
C GLY A 190 23.68 5.44 -11.33
N ASP A 191 24.63 6.35 -11.07
CA ASP A 191 24.85 6.86 -9.72
C ASP A 191 23.69 7.77 -9.31
N PHE A 192 23.16 7.55 -8.11
CA PHE A 192 21.97 8.19 -7.57
C PHE A 192 22.23 8.69 -6.14
N ASP A 193 21.58 9.80 -5.80
CA ASP A 193 21.59 10.45 -4.50
C ASP A 193 20.22 10.21 -3.83
N LEU A 194 20.15 9.28 -2.89
CA LEU A 194 18.91 8.93 -2.22
C LEU A 194 18.50 9.94 -1.14
N ASP A 195 19.44 10.60 -0.46
CA ASP A 195 19.13 11.50 0.65
C ASP A 195 18.98 12.97 0.25
N GLY A 196 19.33 13.29 -1.01
CA GLY A 196 19.15 14.59 -1.63
C GLY A 196 20.16 15.63 -1.15
N ASP A 197 21.31 15.21 -0.61
CA ASP A 197 22.35 16.12 -0.13
C ASP A 197 23.22 16.70 -1.27
N GLY A 198 23.02 16.22 -2.50
CA GLY A 198 23.74 16.62 -3.71
C GLY A 198 24.96 15.76 -4.03
N ILE A 199 25.22 14.71 -3.26
CA ILE A 199 26.31 13.75 -3.46
C ILE A 199 25.69 12.37 -3.71
N ALA A 200 26.09 11.71 -4.80
CA ALA A 200 25.65 10.35 -5.06
C ALA A 200 26.19 9.40 -3.98
N ASP A 201 25.31 8.56 -3.45
CA ASP A 201 25.60 7.57 -2.41
C ASP A 201 25.37 6.13 -2.89
N MET A 202 24.78 5.93 -4.06
CA MET A 202 24.44 4.60 -4.58
C MET A 202 24.50 4.46 -6.10
N THR A 203 24.50 3.21 -6.58
CA THR A 203 24.33 2.84 -7.99
C THR A 203 23.00 2.11 -8.16
N SER A 204 22.11 2.63 -9.02
CA SER A 204 20.74 2.14 -9.18
C SER A 204 20.52 1.45 -10.53
N ILE A 205 20.35 0.13 -10.50
CA ILE A 205 20.03 -0.67 -11.68
C ILE A 205 18.75 -1.48 -11.45
N PHE A 206 17.89 -1.51 -12.47
CA PHE A 206 16.70 -2.36 -12.49
C PHE A 206 16.98 -3.71 -13.15
N ARG A 207 17.64 -3.71 -14.32
CA ARG A 207 17.96 -4.92 -15.08
C ARG A 207 19.39 -4.86 -15.59
N VAL A 208 20.06 -6.00 -15.62
CA VAL A 208 21.34 -6.21 -16.30
C VAL A 208 21.30 -7.54 -17.06
N THR A 209 21.84 -7.55 -18.28
CA THR A 209 21.94 -8.75 -19.12
C THR A 209 23.39 -9.09 -19.41
N GLY A 210 23.76 -10.36 -19.29
CA GLY A 210 25.10 -10.84 -19.65
C GLY A 210 25.37 -10.72 -21.14
N THR A 211 26.64 -10.77 -21.54
CA THR A 211 27.05 -10.56 -22.95
C THR A 211 27.15 -11.84 -23.77
N ASN A 212 26.95 -13.01 -23.16
CA ASN A 212 27.15 -14.29 -23.81
C ASN A 212 25.82 -14.96 -24.13
N THR A 213 25.61 -15.31 -25.39
CA THR A 213 24.55 -16.23 -25.84
C THR A 213 24.84 -17.65 -25.37
N ILE A 214 23.88 -18.27 -24.69
CA ILE A 214 24.04 -19.57 -24.03
C ILE A 214 22.96 -20.56 -24.46
N ASP A 215 23.29 -21.85 -24.50
CA ASP A 215 22.28 -22.92 -24.55
C ASP A 215 21.83 -23.29 -23.12
N PRO A 216 20.60 -22.93 -22.70
CA PRO A 216 20.13 -23.16 -21.33
C PRO A 216 20.15 -24.62 -20.88
N THR A 217 20.07 -25.54 -21.84
CA THR A 217 19.91 -26.98 -21.59
C THR A 217 21.26 -27.68 -21.42
N ARG A 218 22.35 -27.01 -21.77
CA ARG A 218 23.70 -27.53 -21.55
C ARG A 218 24.10 -27.36 -20.09
N ARG A 219 24.93 -28.30 -19.65
CA ARG A 219 25.57 -28.23 -18.34
C ARG A 219 26.54 -27.06 -18.30
N VAL A 220 26.54 -26.32 -17.20
CA VAL A 220 27.34 -25.11 -17.04
C VAL A 220 28.84 -25.41 -16.90
N GLY A 221 29.20 -26.60 -16.41
CA GLY A 221 30.59 -27.05 -16.32
C GLY A 221 31.44 -26.33 -15.26
N VAL A 222 30.81 -25.49 -14.42
CA VAL A 222 31.43 -24.70 -13.36
C VAL A 222 30.67 -24.89 -12.06
N ASP A 223 31.39 -24.91 -10.94
CA ASP A 223 30.83 -24.93 -9.58
C ASP A 223 30.95 -23.54 -8.94
N GLY A 224 30.06 -23.22 -8.00
CA GLY A 224 30.15 -21.99 -7.24
C GLY A 224 28.87 -21.63 -6.49
N THR A 225 28.82 -20.41 -6.00
CA THR A 225 27.69 -19.86 -5.26
C THR A 225 27.41 -18.45 -5.73
N ILE A 226 26.18 -18.22 -6.21
CA ILE A 226 25.67 -16.86 -6.41
C ILE A 226 25.20 -16.33 -5.05
N THR A 227 25.59 -15.11 -4.69
CA THR A 227 25.04 -14.39 -3.53
C THR A 227 24.23 -13.18 -4.01
N LEU A 228 22.98 -13.10 -3.56
CA LEU A 228 22.04 -12.03 -3.85
C LEU A 228 21.49 -11.46 -2.54
N HIS A 229 21.18 -10.17 -2.49
CA HIS A 229 20.64 -9.55 -1.27
C HIS A 229 19.17 -9.21 -1.42
N ARG A 230 18.34 -9.68 -0.47
CA ARG A 230 16.91 -9.39 -0.43
C ARG A 230 16.63 -7.88 -0.34
N PRO A 231 15.48 -7.43 -0.87
CA PRO A 231 15.05 -6.05 -0.76
C PRO A 231 14.31 -5.86 0.58
N ASP A 232 14.98 -6.22 1.66
CA ASP A 232 14.54 -6.02 3.04
C ASP A 232 15.44 -5.01 3.75
N ALA A 233 15.02 -4.52 4.91
CA ALA A 233 15.78 -3.53 5.69
C ALA A 233 17.21 -3.97 6.04
N ASN A 234 17.46 -5.28 6.15
CA ASN A 234 18.76 -5.84 6.53
C ASN A 234 19.61 -6.27 5.32
N ARG A 235 19.07 -6.18 4.10
CA ARG A 235 19.65 -6.73 2.87
C ARG A 235 20.10 -8.18 3.04
N THR A 236 19.22 -9.03 3.57
CA THR A 236 19.53 -10.42 3.91
C THR A 236 20.19 -11.15 2.73
N ALA A 237 21.39 -11.68 2.94
CA ALA A 237 22.12 -12.44 1.93
C ALA A 237 21.50 -13.81 1.69
N ILE A 238 21.26 -14.12 0.41
CA ILE A 238 20.72 -15.39 -0.07
C ILE A 238 21.76 -16.02 -0.98
N ARG A 239 22.14 -17.25 -0.65
CA ARG A 239 23.14 -18.02 -1.38
C ARG A 239 22.45 -19.07 -2.24
N VAL A 240 22.82 -19.12 -3.51
CA VAL A 240 22.32 -20.09 -4.49
C VAL A 240 23.52 -20.87 -5.01
N ASP A 241 23.68 -22.08 -4.47
CA ASP A 241 24.75 -22.98 -4.89
C ASP A 241 24.39 -23.66 -6.22
N TYR A 242 25.38 -23.73 -7.10
CA TYR A 242 25.30 -24.41 -8.38
C TYR A 242 26.50 -25.33 -8.60
N SER A 243 26.28 -26.43 -9.31
CA SER A 243 27.35 -27.38 -9.67
C SER A 243 27.53 -27.54 -11.16
N ALA A 244 28.71 -28.04 -11.55
CA ALA A 244 29.14 -28.18 -12.93
C ALA A 244 28.24 -29.11 -13.77
N ASP A 245 27.49 -30.00 -13.13
CA ASP A 245 26.56 -30.92 -13.77
C ASP A 245 25.14 -30.37 -13.96
N GLU A 246 24.82 -29.21 -13.37
CA GLU A 246 23.53 -28.54 -13.54
C GLU A 246 23.44 -27.78 -14.86
N THR A 247 22.22 -27.63 -15.35
CA THR A 247 21.92 -26.78 -16.51
C THR A 247 21.62 -25.36 -16.06
N LEU A 248 21.79 -24.38 -16.96
CA LEU A 248 21.45 -23.00 -16.64
C LEU A 248 19.97 -22.83 -16.28
N ASP A 249 19.05 -23.57 -16.93
CA ASP A 249 17.63 -23.59 -16.58
C ASP A 249 17.38 -23.98 -15.12
N ALA A 250 18.09 -25.00 -14.63
CA ALA A 250 17.97 -25.44 -13.25
C ALA A 250 18.45 -24.37 -12.27
N ILE A 251 19.53 -23.66 -12.62
CA ILE A 251 20.10 -22.60 -11.81
C ILE A 251 19.20 -21.36 -11.82
N ILE A 252 18.67 -20.95 -12.97
CA ILE A 252 17.67 -19.88 -13.10
C ILE A 252 16.46 -20.19 -12.22
N LYS A 253 15.97 -21.43 -12.25
CA LYS A 253 14.88 -21.87 -11.38
C LYS A 253 15.24 -21.73 -9.90
N LYS A 254 16.44 -22.16 -9.48
CA LYS A 254 16.91 -21.98 -8.09
C LYS A 254 16.96 -20.51 -7.67
N ILE A 255 17.49 -19.62 -8.52
CA ILE A 255 17.54 -18.17 -8.26
C ILE A 255 16.12 -17.62 -8.02
N ASN A 256 15.20 -17.95 -8.91
CA ASN A 256 13.81 -17.50 -8.83
C ASN A 256 13.07 -18.07 -7.61
N ASP A 257 13.28 -19.35 -7.29
CA ASP A 257 12.67 -20.02 -6.13
C ASP A 257 13.20 -19.46 -4.80
N ALA A 258 14.45 -18.96 -4.76
CA ALA A 258 15.07 -18.39 -3.57
C ALA A 258 14.45 -17.05 -3.13
N LYS A 259 13.73 -16.37 -4.06
CA LYS A 259 13.08 -15.08 -3.84
C LYS A 259 14.03 -14.05 -3.22
N ALA A 260 15.18 -13.87 -3.85
CA ALA A 260 16.26 -13.03 -3.34
C ALA A 260 16.12 -11.54 -3.71
N GLY A 261 14.95 -11.10 -4.22
CA GLY A 261 14.77 -9.73 -4.71
C GLY A 261 15.13 -9.52 -6.18
N VAL A 262 15.57 -10.59 -6.84
CA VAL A 262 15.96 -10.61 -8.25
C VAL A 262 15.28 -11.78 -8.93
N VAL A 263 14.90 -11.59 -10.18
CA VAL A 263 14.35 -12.59 -11.08
C VAL A 263 15.33 -12.80 -12.22
N ALA A 264 15.69 -14.05 -12.46
CA ALA A 264 16.54 -14.48 -13.56
C ALA A 264 15.68 -15.02 -14.71
N TYR A 265 16.04 -14.66 -15.95
CA TYR A 265 15.42 -15.18 -17.17
C TYR A 265 16.43 -15.14 -18.32
N LEU A 266 16.11 -15.81 -19.43
CA LEU A 266 16.85 -15.67 -20.66
C LEU A 266 16.17 -14.67 -21.60
N THR A 267 16.94 -13.74 -22.15
CA THR A 267 16.48 -12.85 -23.21
C THR A 267 16.13 -13.64 -24.47
N HIS A 268 15.52 -12.96 -25.44
CA HIS A 268 15.16 -13.58 -26.71
C HIS A 268 16.36 -14.06 -27.55
N ASP A 269 17.58 -13.62 -27.22
CA ASP A 269 18.85 -14.05 -27.81
C ASP A 269 19.63 -15.02 -26.90
N ASN A 270 18.96 -15.60 -25.90
CA ASN A 270 19.49 -16.56 -24.93
C ASN A 270 20.65 -16.03 -24.08
N GLU A 271 20.59 -14.77 -23.68
CA GLU A 271 21.52 -14.20 -22.70
C GLU A 271 20.87 -14.18 -21.32
N LEU A 272 21.67 -14.39 -20.27
CA LEU A 272 21.14 -14.34 -18.90
C LEU A 272 20.87 -12.90 -18.48
N ALA A 273 19.61 -12.60 -18.19
CA ALA A 273 19.18 -11.35 -17.60
C ALA A 273 18.79 -11.52 -16.13
N LEU A 274 19.20 -10.56 -15.31
CA LEU A 274 18.79 -10.39 -13.93
C LEU A 274 18.02 -9.09 -13.80
N LYS A 275 16.84 -9.13 -13.18
CA LYS A 275 16.04 -7.93 -12.90
C LYS A 275 15.53 -7.87 -11.47
N ALA A 276 15.43 -6.67 -10.93
CA ALA A 276 14.87 -6.42 -9.61
C ALA A 276 13.36 -6.63 -9.58
N VAL A 277 12.84 -6.91 -8.38
CA VAL A 277 11.41 -6.90 -8.08
C VAL A 277 11.04 -5.70 -7.21
N VAL A 278 9.76 -5.60 -6.84
CA VAL A 278 9.28 -4.62 -5.86
C VAL A 278 9.97 -4.82 -4.51
N ASN A 279 10.32 -3.72 -3.83
CA ASN A 279 10.91 -3.74 -2.49
C ASN A 279 9.80 -3.79 -1.43
N GLU A 280 9.94 -4.69 -0.46
CA GLU A 280 8.91 -4.91 0.56
C GLU A 280 9.04 -3.95 1.75
N SER A 281 10.23 -3.36 1.96
CA SER A 281 10.56 -2.56 3.13
C SER A 281 10.56 -1.06 2.87
N ASP A 282 11.18 -0.62 1.77
CA ASP A 282 11.25 0.79 1.40
C ASP A 282 10.91 0.95 -0.08
N ARG A 283 9.75 1.56 -0.35
CA ARG A 283 9.32 1.85 -1.73
C ARG A 283 10.31 2.72 -2.49
N ARG A 284 11.18 3.47 -1.79
CA ARG A 284 12.21 4.29 -2.41
C ARG A 284 13.26 3.46 -3.14
N LEU A 285 13.38 2.20 -2.76
CA LEU A 285 14.32 1.23 -3.31
C LEU A 285 13.61 0.21 -4.21
N ASN A 286 12.36 0.48 -4.62
CA ASN A 286 11.64 -0.36 -5.57
C ASN A 286 12.44 -0.49 -6.87
N PHE A 287 12.40 -1.67 -7.48
CA PHE A 287 12.99 -1.90 -8.81
C PHE A 287 14.52 -1.66 -8.84
N MET A 288 15.20 -1.93 -7.72
CA MET A 288 16.65 -1.83 -7.62
C MET A 288 17.27 -3.17 -7.23
N ILE A 289 18.30 -3.59 -7.96
CA ILE A 289 19.11 -4.76 -7.58
C ILE A 289 20.06 -4.33 -6.45
N ASN A 290 20.07 -5.06 -5.34
CA ASN A 290 20.87 -4.69 -4.18
C ASN A 290 22.31 -5.21 -4.22
N HIS A 291 22.49 -6.46 -4.63
CA HIS A 291 23.79 -7.12 -4.66
C HIS A 291 23.79 -8.26 -5.67
N ILE A 292 24.88 -8.38 -6.43
CA ILE A 292 25.14 -9.52 -7.32
C ILE A 292 26.58 -9.95 -7.12
N GLU A 293 26.77 -11.18 -6.69
CA GLU A 293 28.08 -11.80 -6.53
C GLU A 293 28.03 -13.23 -7.04
N ASP A 294 29.14 -13.67 -7.63
CA ASP A 294 29.38 -15.06 -7.93
C ASP A 294 30.78 -15.45 -7.44
N SER A 295 30.87 -16.51 -6.63
CA SER A 295 32.16 -17.06 -6.18
C SER A 295 32.87 -17.89 -7.26
N GLY A 296 32.16 -18.33 -8.29
CA GLY A 296 32.71 -19.07 -9.42
C GLY A 296 32.66 -18.28 -10.72
N GLU A 297 32.55 -19.00 -11.84
CA GLU A 297 32.64 -18.44 -13.19
C GLU A 297 31.30 -18.39 -13.94
N LEU A 298 30.17 -18.64 -13.26
CA LEU A 298 28.87 -18.69 -13.92
C LEU A 298 28.43 -17.31 -14.40
N LEU A 299 28.44 -16.31 -13.52
CA LEU A 299 28.08 -14.93 -13.86
C LEU A 299 29.23 -14.17 -14.54
N VAL A 300 30.45 -14.71 -14.50
CA VAL A 300 31.66 -14.05 -15.02
C VAL A 300 32.00 -14.58 -16.41
N GLY A 301 32.61 -15.77 -16.50
CA GLY A 301 33.04 -16.35 -17.76
C GLY A 301 31.92 -16.96 -18.59
N TYR A 302 30.94 -17.61 -17.95
CA TYR A 302 29.90 -18.35 -18.66
C TYR A 302 28.81 -17.42 -19.22
N THR A 303 28.21 -16.53 -18.40
CA THR A 303 27.19 -15.59 -18.88
C THR A 303 27.72 -14.22 -19.29
N GLY A 304 28.92 -13.83 -18.86
CA GLY A 304 29.47 -12.51 -19.19
C GLY A 304 28.72 -11.36 -18.52
N LEU A 305 28.17 -11.55 -17.31
CA LEU A 305 27.44 -10.50 -16.58
C LEU A 305 28.39 -9.65 -15.71
N LEU A 306 29.24 -10.30 -14.92
CA LEU A 306 30.21 -9.68 -14.02
C LEU A 306 31.62 -9.67 -14.61
N VAL A 307 32.42 -8.66 -14.25
CA VAL A 307 33.80 -8.54 -14.70
C VAL A 307 34.72 -9.56 -14.02
N ALA A 308 34.50 -9.84 -12.73
CA ALA A 308 35.31 -10.73 -11.90
C ALA A 308 34.47 -11.46 -10.85
N SER A 309 35.00 -12.57 -10.32
CA SER A 309 34.38 -13.39 -9.29
C SER A 309 34.76 -12.94 -7.87
N GLY A 310 34.00 -13.42 -6.88
CA GLY A 310 34.15 -13.14 -5.45
C GLY A 310 33.73 -11.72 -5.03
N GLU A 311 33.88 -11.44 -3.74
CA GLU A 311 33.42 -10.19 -3.10
C GLU A 311 33.96 -8.91 -3.77
N ASN A 312 35.20 -8.93 -4.27
CA ASN A 312 35.79 -7.77 -4.97
C ASN A 312 35.16 -7.53 -6.36
N GLY A 313 34.62 -8.57 -6.99
CA GLY A 313 33.91 -8.50 -8.26
C GLY A 313 32.42 -8.22 -8.11
N ALA A 314 31.90 -8.28 -6.88
CA ALA A 314 30.49 -8.09 -6.59
C ALA A 314 30.01 -6.66 -6.88
N PHE A 315 28.82 -6.56 -7.44
CA PHE A 315 28.03 -5.34 -7.53
C PHE A 315 27.26 -5.15 -6.20
N ASP A 316 27.36 -3.99 -5.54
CA ASP A 316 26.56 -3.61 -4.37
C ASP A 316 26.01 -2.19 -4.54
N SER A 317 24.69 -2.04 -4.59
CA SER A 317 24.05 -0.76 -4.86
C SER A 317 24.37 0.34 -3.86
N ARG A 318 24.84 0.04 -2.62
CA ARG A 318 25.22 1.08 -1.63
C ARG A 318 26.50 1.84 -1.96
N ARG A 319 27.14 1.52 -3.07
CA ARG A 319 28.36 2.19 -3.53
C ARG A 319 28.09 2.87 -4.86
N THR A 320 28.79 3.95 -5.12
CA THR A 320 28.81 4.62 -6.43
C THR A 320 29.81 3.96 -7.37
N GLY A 321 29.59 4.05 -8.67
CA GLY A 321 30.52 3.59 -9.70
C GLY A 321 30.52 2.07 -9.90
N GLU A 322 29.47 1.39 -9.42
CA GLU A 322 29.39 -0.07 -9.43
C GLU A 322 29.07 -0.64 -10.81
N MET A 323 28.65 0.20 -11.76
CA MET A 323 28.52 -0.19 -13.17
C MET A 323 29.82 -0.76 -13.75
N ASN A 324 30.99 -0.35 -13.23
CA ASN A 324 32.29 -0.90 -13.67
C ASN A 324 32.47 -2.39 -13.28
N LYS A 325 31.61 -2.95 -12.45
CA LYS A 325 31.58 -4.39 -12.10
C LYS A 325 30.84 -5.22 -13.14
N LEU A 326 30.06 -4.59 -14.01
CA LEU A 326 29.27 -5.24 -15.03
C LEU A 326 30.02 -5.23 -16.37
N ARG A 327 29.95 -6.34 -17.12
CA ARG A 327 30.51 -6.42 -18.48
C ARG A 327 29.57 -5.85 -19.53
N SER A 328 28.29 -5.79 -19.21
CA SER A 328 27.22 -5.38 -20.12
C SER A 328 27.39 -3.95 -20.60
N PRO A 329 27.16 -3.66 -21.90
CA PRO A 329 27.08 -2.29 -22.38
C PRO A 329 25.87 -1.58 -21.75
N LEU A 330 25.89 -0.24 -21.74
CA LEU A 330 24.78 0.56 -21.17
C LEU A 330 23.44 0.32 -21.87
N SER A 331 23.42 -0.12 -23.13
CA SER A 331 22.19 -0.52 -23.84
C SER A 331 21.53 -1.76 -23.24
N GLU A 332 22.31 -2.63 -22.58
CA GLU A 332 21.84 -3.84 -21.92
C GLU A 332 21.60 -3.68 -20.42
N ILE A 333 21.71 -2.45 -19.92
CA ILE A 333 21.42 -2.13 -18.53
C ILE A 333 20.22 -1.19 -18.49
N THR A 334 19.15 -1.63 -17.84
CA THR A 334 18.00 -0.77 -17.57
C THR A 334 18.20 -0.15 -16.19
N LEU A 335 18.27 1.19 -16.12
CA LEU A 335 18.34 1.91 -14.85
C LEU A 335 17.01 1.86 -14.11
N THR A 336 17.06 2.01 -12.79
CA THR A 336 15.84 2.09 -11.97
C THR A 336 15.01 3.31 -12.37
N PRO A 337 13.69 3.13 -12.62
CA PRO A 337 12.83 4.23 -13.01
C PRO A 337 12.51 5.15 -11.83
N VAL A 338 12.03 6.35 -12.12
CA VAL A 338 11.43 7.22 -11.10
C VAL A 338 10.27 6.53 -10.40
N PHE A 339 9.94 7.00 -9.20
CA PHE A 339 8.76 6.53 -8.47
C PHE A 339 7.51 6.58 -9.34
N HIS A 340 6.72 5.53 -9.24
CA HIS A 340 5.50 5.36 -10.01
C HIS A 340 5.71 5.36 -11.52
N PRO A 341 6.56 4.44 -12.07
CA PRO A 341 6.86 4.39 -13.50
C PRO A 341 5.61 4.32 -14.38
N SER A 342 4.51 3.72 -13.90
CA SER A 342 3.25 3.67 -14.64
C SER A 342 2.66 5.05 -14.97
N SER A 343 3.08 6.11 -14.27
CA SER A 343 2.66 7.49 -14.52
C SER A 343 3.61 8.25 -15.47
N HIS A 344 4.76 7.67 -15.81
CA HIS A 344 5.84 8.33 -16.53
C HIS A 344 6.25 7.62 -17.83
N ILE A 345 5.82 6.38 -18.03
CA ILE A 345 6.07 5.64 -19.27
C ILE A 345 5.28 6.27 -20.42
N VAL A 346 5.99 6.60 -21.48
CA VAL A 346 5.43 7.16 -22.72
C VAL A 346 6.03 6.46 -23.94
N VAL A 347 5.38 6.55 -25.09
CA VAL A 347 6.00 6.12 -26.36
C VAL A 347 7.07 7.14 -26.75
N ASP A 348 8.20 6.67 -27.27
CA ASP A 348 9.28 7.54 -27.74
C ASP A 348 8.77 8.59 -28.75
N GLU A 349 9.09 9.86 -28.52
CA GLU A 349 8.63 10.95 -29.40
C GLU A 349 9.16 10.82 -30.84
N GLY A 350 10.35 10.24 -31.02
CA GLY A 350 10.93 9.97 -32.32
C GLY A 350 10.08 8.98 -33.11
N LEU A 351 9.56 7.94 -32.46
CA LEU A 351 8.62 6.98 -33.06
C LEU A 351 7.26 7.60 -33.36
N ILE A 352 6.77 8.52 -32.53
CA ILE A 352 5.50 9.23 -32.80
C ILE A 352 5.65 10.12 -34.04
N ARG A 353 6.79 10.82 -34.16
CA ARG A 353 7.07 11.73 -35.29
C ARG A 353 7.34 10.96 -36.58
N ASP A 354 8.01 9.81 -36.50
CA ASP A 354 8.27 8.94 -37.63
C ASP A 354 7.90 7.48 -37.31
N PRO A 355 6.62 7.09 -37.55
CA PRO A 355 6.18 5.72 -37.35
C PRO A 355 6.89 4.69 -38.22
N ALA A 356 7.59 5.09 -39.30
CA ALA A 356 8.41 4.19 -40.08
C ALA A 356 9.63 3.68 -39.30
N SER A 357 9.97 4.32 -38.18
CA SER A 357 11.03 3.90 -37.26
C SER A 357 10.61 2.76 -36.31
N ILE A 358 9.34 2.34 -36.30
CA ILE A 358 8.89 1.22 -35.46
C ILE A 358 9.55 -0.06 -35.97
N ALA A 359 10.34 -0.69 -35.11
CA ALA A 359 11.25 -1.78 -35.42
C ALA A 359 10.53 -3.15 -35.48
N ALA A 360 9.65 -3.32 -36.47
CA ALA A 360 8.81 -4.50 -36.62
C ALA A 360 9.50 -5.70 -37.32
N GLY A 361 10.55 -5.46 -38.11
CA GLY A 361 11.33 -6.52 -38.78
C GLY A 361 12.51 -6.97 -37.92
N ARG A 362 12.93 -8.24 -38.00
CA ARG A 362 14.05 -8.76 -37.17
C ARG A 362 15.43 -8.46 -37.78
N GLY A 363 15.49 -8.28 -39.10
CA GLY A 363 16.76 -8.12 -39.81
C GLY A 363 17.52 -9.44 -40.01
N LYS A 364 18.75 -9.33 -40.51
CA LYS A 364 19.72 -10.39 -40.77
C LYS A 364 20.98 -10.11 -39.96
N ASP A 365 21.53 -11.16 -39.38
CA ASP A 365 22.90 -11.19 -38.89
C ASP A 365 23.81 -11.54 -40.07
N GLU A 366 24.36 -10.52 -40.73
CA GLU A 366 25.37 -10.70 -41.76
C GLU A 366 26.74 -10.85 -41.11
N GLY A 367 27.22 -12.09 -41.01
CA GLY A 367 28.54 -12.39 -40.42
C GLY A 367 28.49 -13.45 -39.32
N GLY A 368 27.31 -13.79 -38.81
CA GLY A 368 27.14 -14.81 -37.76
C GLY A 368 27.65 -14.33 -36.41
N THR A 369 27.61 -13.02 -36.17
CA THR A 369 28.14 -12.37 -34.96
C THR A 369 27.14 -12.36 -33.81
N GLY A 370 25.88 -12.74 -34.04
CA GLY A 370 24.78 -12.61 -33.09
C GLY A 370 24.00 -11.31 -33.25
N ASP A 371 24.66 -10.24 -33.71
CA ASP A 371 24.05 -8.93 -33.93
C ASP A 371 23.34 -8.84 -35.28
N TYR A 372 22.05 -8.49 -35.28
CA TYR A 372 21.31 -8.17 -36.50
C TYR A 372 21.79 -6.82 -37.06
N ASN A 373 22.42 -6.83 -38.24
CA ASN A 373 23.11 -5.66 -38.82
C ASN A 373 22.57 -5.23 -40.20
N ALA A 374 21.61 -5.97 -40.78
CA ALA A 374 20.95 -5.60 -42.03
C ALA A 374 19.44 -5.85 -41.99
N ALA A 375 18.63 -5.01 -42.65
CA ALA A 375 17.18 -5.20 -42.68
C ALA A 375 16.76 -6.37 -43.61
N ASN A 376 15.70 -7.11 -43.23
CA ASN A 376 15.11 -8.19 -44.04
C ASN A 376 14.26 -7.72 -45.23
N GLY A 377 14.08 -6.41 -45.37
CA GLY A 377 13.23 -5.80 -46.40
C GLY A 377 11.80 -5.51 -45.92
N MET A 378 11.03 -4.82 -46.76
CA MET A 378 9.64 -4.44 -46.46
C MET A 378 8.73 -5.66 -46.34
N GLY A 379 7.90 -5.69 -45.30
CA GLY A 379 6.93 -6.76 -45.03
C GLY A 379 7.38 -7.80 -44.01
N ASP A 380 8.61 -7.72 -43.48
CA ASP A 380 9.03 -8.52 -42.33
C ASP A 380 8.37 -7.99 -41.05
N GLY A 381 7.58 -8.85 -40.39
CA GLY A 381 6.94 -8.59 -39.10
C GLY A 381 7.43 -9.53 -38.00
N ALA A 382 8.56 -10.22 -38.20
CA ALA A 382 9.06 -11.22 -37.27
C ALA A 382 9.38 -10.62 -35.88
N ASN A 383 9.88 -9.39 -35.81
CA ASN A 383 10.18 -8.76 -34.52
C ASN A 383 8.91 -8.38 -33.76
N ALA A 384 7.91 -7.85 -34.47
CA ALA A 384 6.59 -7.61 -33.89
C ALA A 384 5.94 -8.91 -33.38
N LEU A 385 6.13 -10.03 -34.08
CA LEU A 385 5.67 -11.34 -33.62
C LEU A 385 6.45 -11.83 -32.39
N LEU A 386 7.75 -11.55 -32.29
CA LEU A 386 8.55 -11.85 -31.10
C LEU A 386 8.06 -11.06 -29.89
N ILE A 387 7.79 -9.76 -30.03
CA ILE A 387 7.19 -8.94 -28.97
C ILE A 387 5.86 -9.56 -28.53
N ALA A 388 4.97 -9.91 -29.47
CA ALA A 388 3.69 -10.53 -29.15
C ALA A 388 3.84 -11.87 -28.41
N LYS A 389 4.82 -12.69 -28.79
CA LYS A 389 5.14 -13.97 -28.12
C LYS A 389 5.73 -13.74 -26.73
N ALA A 390 6.64 -12.79 -26.58
CA ALA A 390 7.26 -12.44 -25.30
C ALA A 390 6.21 -11.99 -24.26
N LEU A 391 5.15 -11.31 -24.71
CA LEU A 391 4.07 -10.86 -23.83
C LEU A 391 3.04 -11.95 -23.49
N LYS A 392 2.85 -12.96 -24.35
CA LYS A 392 1.81 -14.00 -24.17
C LYS A 392 2.31 -15.38 -23.76
N GLN A 393 3.45 -15.81 -24.31
CA GLN A 393 3.92 -17.19 -24.30
C GLN A 393 5.37 -17.34 -23.84
N GLY A 394 6.10 -16.24 -23.66
CA GLY A 394 7.50 -16.25 -23.25
C GLY A 394 7.71 -16.59 -21.78
N GLN A 395 8.95 -16.94 -21.43
CA GLN A 395 9.41 -17.11 -20.03
C GLN A 395 9.79 -15.77 -19.38
N ASN A 396 9.32 -14.65 -19.95
CA ASN A 396 9.58 -13.30 -19.45
C ASN A 396 8.73 -13.04 -18.21
N ARG A 397 9.25 -13.48 -17.07
CA ARG A 397 8.59 -13.38 -15.77
C ARG A 397 8.32 -11.92 -15.42
N ILE A 398 7.20 -11.59 -14.78
CA ILE A 398 6.99 -10.27 -14.15
C ILE A 398 6.89 -10.52 -12.66
N GLY A 399 7.84 -9.98 -11.90
CA GLY A 399 8.07 -10.44 -10.53
C GLY A 399 8.20 -11.96 -10.52
N TYR A 400 7.43 -12.62 -9.67
CA TYR A 400 7.42 -14.08 -9.57
C TYR A 400 6.40 -14.77 -10.49
N ALA A 401 5.59 -14.03 -11.25
CA ALA A 401 4.67 -14.62 -12.23
C ALA A 401 5.46 -15.17 -13.43
N GLU A 402 5.02 -16.31 -13.97
CA GLU A 402 5.75 -17.03 -15.03
C GLU A 402 5.83 -16.26 -16.35
N ASN A 403 4.82 -15.43 -16.64
CA ASN A 403 4.76 -14.61 -17.84
C ASN A 403 3.86 -13.37 -17.62
N PRO A 404 3.86 -12.40 -18.54
CA PRO A 404 3.09 -11.16 -18.36
C PRO A 404 1.58 -11.38 -18.32
N GLU A 405 1.05 -12.35 -19.06
CA GLU A 405 -0.37 -12.69 -19.04
C GLU A 405 -0.80 -13.27 -17.68
N ALA A 406 -0.01 -14.17 -17.10
CA ALA A 406 -0.24 -14.72 -15.77
C ALA A 406 -0.22 -13.61 -14.70
N PHE A 407 0.72 -12.66 -14.82
CA PHE A 407 0.76 -11.50 -13.92
C PHE A 407 -0.52 -10.67 -14.03
N TYR A 408 -0.92 -10.31 -15.27
CA TYR A 408 -2.12 -9.52 -15.52
C TYR A 408 -3.40 -10.21 -15.00
N ASN A 409 -3.55 -11.50 -15.26
CA ASN A 409 -4.66 -12.30 -14.74
C ASN A 409 -4.67 -12.34 -13.21
N SER A 410 -3.49 -12.48 -12.58
CA SER A 410 -3.37 -12.43 -11.12
C SER A 410 -3.77 -11.06 -10.54
N LEU A 411 -3.44 -9.96 -11.23
CA LEU A 411 -3.78 -8.60 -10.82
C LEU A 411 -5.30 -8.36 -10.82
N ILE A 412 -5.99 -8.84 -11.84
CA ILE A 412 -7.46 -8.76 -11.94
C ILE A 412 -8.12 -9.71 -10.94
N ALA A 413 -7.66 -10.96 -10.88
CA ALA A 413 -8.22 -11.96 -9.96
C ALA A 413 -8.12 -11.47 -8.51
N LYS A 414 -6.94 -10.96 -8.11
CA LYS A 414 -6.73 -10.42 -6.77
C LYS A 414 -7.68 -9.26 -6.45
N LEU A 415 -7.90 -8.33 -7.39
CA LEU A 415 -8.90 -7.26 -7.23
C LEU A 415 -10.29 -7.83 -6.95
N GLY A 416 -10.74 -8.77 -7.80
CA GLY A 416 -12.07 -9.35 -7.66
C GLY A 416 -12.25 -10.10 -6.34
N THR A 417 -11.22 -10.83 -5.90
CA THR A 417 -11.27 -11.57 -4.62
C THR A 417 -11.24 -10.65 -3.41
N GLU A 418 -10.41 -9.58 -3.43
CA GLU A 418 -10.32 -8.63 -2.34
C GLU A 418 -11.61 -7.82 -2.20
N SER A 419 -12.17 -7.33 -3.32
CA SER A 419 -13.43 -6.61 -3.32
C SER A 419 -14.58 -7.47 -2.78
N ARG A 420 -14.73 -8.71 -3.26
CA ARG A 420 -15.75 -9.62 -2.75
C ARG A 420 -15.58 -9.94 -1.27
N THR A 421 -14.33 -10.18 -0.84
CA THR A 421 -14.04 -10.46 0.58
C THR A 421 -14.38 -9.25 1.46
N ALA A 422 -14.08 -8.04 1.01
CA ALA A 422 -14.40 -6.80 1.72
C ALA A 422 -15.92 -6.53 1.77
N GLU A 423 -16.64 -6.79 0.68
CA GLU A 423 -18.11 -6.73 0.62
C GLU A 423 -18.75 -7.72 1.60
N ASP A 424 -18.34 -8.99 1.56
CA ASP A 424 -18.83 -10.05 2.46
C ASP A 424 -18.51 -9.76 3.93
N ALA A 425 -17.33 -9.19 4.21
CA ALA A 425 -16.96 -8.76 5.56
C ALA A 425 -17.84 -7.60 6.05
N THR A 426 -18.11 -6.61 5.19
CA THR A 426 -18.96 -5.47 5.51
C THR A 426 -20.41 -5.89 5.75
N GLN A 427 -20.94 -6.79 4.91
CA GLN A 427 -22.29 -7.35 5.08
C GLN A 427 -22.42 -8.08 6.41
N ARG A 428 -21.50 -9.00 6.73
CA ARG A 428 -21.50 -9.73 8.01
C ARG A 428 -21.44 -8.79 9.22
N GLN A 429 -20.61 -7.75 9.16
CA GLN A 429 -20.51 -6.79 10.25
C GLN A 429 -21.79 -5.96 10.41
N THR A 430 -22.46 -5.63 9.32
CA THR A 430 -23.74 -4.92 9.31
C THR A 430 -24.86 -5.78 9.90
N ASP A 431 -24.90 -7.06 9.55
CA ASP A 431 -25.87 -8.01 10.10
C ASP A 431 -25.67 -8.18 11.62
N ASN A 432 -24.43 -8.37 12.07
CA ASN A 432 -24.08 -8.44 13.48
C ASN A 432 -24.49 -7.15 14.24
N LEU A 433 -24.19 -5.98 13.67
CA LEU A 433 -24.59 -4.71 14.27
C LEU A 433 -26.12 -4.60 14.38
N THR A 434 -26.85 -5.06 13.35
CA THR A 434 -28.31 -5.07 13.34
C THR A 434 -28.87 -5.99 14.44
N SER A 435 -28.35 -7.21 14.57
CA SER A 435 -28.72 -8.13 15.65
C SER A 435 -28.46 -7.54 17.03
N LEU A 436 -27.29 -6.92 17.24
CA LEU A 436 -26.95 -6.26 18.51
C LEU A 436 -27.84 -5.04 18.80
N LYS A 437 -28.19 -4.25 17.78
CA LYS A 437 -29.12 -3.14 17.92
C LYS A 437 -30.52 -3.62 18.32
N ASN A 438 -31.01 -4.70 17.71
CA ASN A 438 -32.29 -5.31 18.08
C ASN A 438 -32.29 -5.83 19.52
N LEU A 439 -31.22 -6.50 19.94
CA LEU A 439 -31.05 -6.93 21.33
C LEU A 439 -31.01 -5.73 22.28
N ARG A 440 -30.22 -4.70 21.96
CA ARG A 440 -30.16 -3.46 22.74
C ARG A 440 -31.55 -2.83 22.85
N GLN A 441 -32.31 -2.73 21.76
CA GLN A 441 -33.67 -2.18 21.78
C GLN A 441 -34.65 -3.04 22.57
N SER A 442 -34.50 -4.37 22.59
CA SER A 442 -35.33 -5.24 23.43
C SER A 442 -35.06 -5.08 24.93
N VAL A 443 -33.84 -4.71 25.32
CA VAL A 443 -33.44 -4.50 26.72
C VAL A 443 -33.65 -3.06 27.17
N MET A 444 -33.34 -2.09 26.29
CA MET A 444 -33.56 -0.65 26.50
C MET A 444 -35.00 -0.22 26.20
N GLY A 445 -35.80 -1.09 25.60
CA GLY A 445 -37.22 -0.89 25.43
C GLY A 445 -37.85 -0.82 26.81
N VAL A 446 -37.95 0.41 27.34
CA VAL A 446 -38.80 0.73 28.48
C VAL A 446 -40.18 0.21 28.12
N ASN A 447 -40.65 -0.73 28.91
CA ASN A 447 -41.96 -1.33 28.72
C ASN A 447 -42.97 -0.20 28.90
N LEU A 448 -43.51 0.35 27.81
CA LEU A 448 -44.54 1.40 27.85
C LEU A 448 -45.69 1.01 28.76
N ASP A 449 -45.94 -0.30 28.92
CA ASP A 449 -46.90 -0.87 29.85
C ASP A 449 -46.50 -0.68 31.33
N GLU A 450 -45.21 -0.69 31.65
CA GLU A 450 -44.69 -0.51 33.01
C GLU A 450 -44.58 0.99 33.38
N GLU A 451 -44.20 1.86 32.42
CA GLU A 451 -44.32 3.31 32.60
C GLU A 451 -45.79 3.76 32.67
N MET A 452 -46.68 3.16 31.88
CA MET A 452 -48.12 3.43 31.94
C MET A 452 -48.73 2.85 33.23
N ALA A 453 -48.30 1.68 33.70
CA ALA A 453 -48.70 1.14 35.00
C ALA A 453 -48.25 2.05 36.14
N ASN A 454 -47.00 2.56 36.11
CA ASN A 454 -46.51 3.53 37.08
C ASN A 454 -47.28 4.85 36.99
N MET A 455 -47.60 5.33 35.79
CA MET A 455 -48.42 6.55 35.60
C MET A 455 -49.84 6.37 36.16
N VAL A 456 -50.47 5.23 35.88
CA VAL A 456 -51.79 4.87 36.42
C VAL A 456 -51.72 4.73 37.95
N GLN A 457 -50.66 4.14 38.48
CA GLN A 457 -50.43 4.02 39.93
C GLN A 457 -50.24 5.40 40.58
N PHE A 458 -49.44 6.30 39.99
CA PHE A 458 -49.28 7.67 40.46
C PHE A 458 -50.60 8.46 40.38
N GLN A 459 -51.39 8.25 39.32
CA GLN A 459 -52.69 8.87 39.18
C GLN A 459 -53.70 8.36 40.22
N HIS A 460 -53.69 7.06 40.53
CA HIS A 460 -54.49 6.48 41.61
C HIS A 460 -54.06 6.97 42.99
N ALA A 461 -52.75 7.04 43.25
CA ALA A 461 -52.21 7.55 44.51
C ALA A 461 -52.54 9.03 44.71
N TYR A 462 -52.46 9.84 43.65
CA TYR A 462 -52.86 11.24 43.68
C TYR A 462 -54.36 11.40 43.93
N ASN A 463 -55.20 10.64 43.23
CA ASN A 463 -56.65 10.65 43.42
C ASN A 463 -57.08 10.13 44.80
N ALA A 464 -56.37 9.18 45.38
CA ALA A 464 -56.59 8.69 46.74
C ALA A 464 -56.20 9.77 47.76
N SER A 465 -55.03 10.38 47.60
CA SER A 465 -54.56 11.48 48.46
C SER A 465 -55.49 12.69 48.43
N ALA A 466 -55.98 13.07 47.24
CA ALA A 466 -56.97 14.14 47.10
C ALA A 466 -58.30 13.81 47.80
N ARG A 467 -58.74 12.54 47.77
CA ARG A 467 -59.91 12.09 48.53
C ARG A 467 -59.67 12.11 50.04
N THR A 468 -58.49 11.72 50.50
CA THR A 468 -58.10 11.80 51.92
C THR A 468 -58.07 13.25 52.40
N ILE A 469 -57.54 14.17 51.59
CA ILE A 469 -57.55 15.61 51.89
C ILE A 469 -58.99 16.13 51.95
N ASN A 470 -59.84 15.79 50.97
CA ASN A 470 -61.24 16.21 50.98
C ASN A 470 -62.03 15.65 52.18
N THR A 471 -61.75 14.41 52.60
CA THR A 471 -62.38 13.83 53.80
C THR A 471 -61.83 14.43 55.08
N MET A 472 -60.55 14.78 55.13
CA MET A 472 -59.98 15.58 56.23
C MET A 472 -60.62 16.97 56.29
N ASP A 473 -60.80 17.65 55.16
CA ASP A 473 -61.49 18.95 55.09
C ASP A 473 -62.95 18.83 55.56
N GLN A 474 -63.67 17.77 55.18
CA GLN A 474 -65.02 17.52 55.67
C GLN A 474 -65.07 17.19 57.16
N MET A 475 -64.10 16.43 57.69
CA MET A 475 -64.01 16.17 59.12
C MET A 475 -63.66 17.44 59.90
N LEU A 476 -62.75 18.27 59.38
CA LEU A 476 -62.44 19.59 59.92
C LEU A 476 -63.65 20.51 59.88
N ASP A 477 -64.42 20.50 58.79
CA ASP A 477 -65.64 21.30 58.65
C ASP A 477 -66.74 20.82 59.60
N VAL A 478 -66.91 19.51 59.79
CA VAL A 478 -67.83 18.95 60.79
C VAL A 478 -67.38 19.32 62.21
N ILE A 479 -66.08 19.24 62.52
CA ILE A 479 -65.54 19.67 63.83
C ILE A 479 -65.77 21.17 64.03
N ILE A 480 -65.50 22.01 63.02
CA ILE A 480 -65.59 23.47 63.12
C ILE A 480 -67.04 23.96 63.16
N ASN A 481 -67.94 23.38 62.35
CA ASN A 481 -69.31 23.85 62.19
C ASN A 481 -70.34 23.11 63.04
N ARG A 482 -70.12 21.84 63.43
CA ARG A 482 -71.04 21.12 64.35
C ARG A 482 -70.69 21.24 65.84
N LEU A 483 -69.44 21.52 66.22
CA LEU A 483 -69.13 21.82 67.63
C LEU A 483 -69.43 23.28 68.03
N LYS A 484 -69.78 24.15 67.08
CA LYS A 484 -70.27 25.51 67.36
C LYS A 484 -71.78 25.58 67.63
N SER A 485 -72.52 24.48 67.48
CA SER A 485 -73.99 24.43 67.66
C SER A 485 -74.45 23.63 68.89
N SER A 486 -73.59 23.47 69.88
CA SER A 486 -73.91 22.97 71.23
C SER A 486 -73.10 23.78 72.22
#